data_AF-H3B405-F1
#
_entry.id   AF-H3B405-F1
#
_cell.length_a   1.000
_cell.length_b   1.000
_cell.length_c   1.000
_cell.angle_alpha   90.00
_cell.angle_beta   90.00
_cell.angle_gamma   90.00
#
_symmetry.space_group_name_H-M   'P 1'
#
loop_
_entity.id
_entity.type
_entity.pdbx_description
1 polymer ?
#
loop_
_entity_poly.entity_id
_entity_poly.type
_entity_poly.pdbx_seq_one_letter_code
_entity_poly.pdbx_strand_id
1 'polypeptide(L)'
;ISQRRQTMINSTIEENFPQGTLQFLTDFVSAQHYPPKEMMSHVIRKILLSSEAPSIITEAYTLLMKVQQLHPASASTLPWNWELLASNMAEKAETFSTRLLFLQYVVQTLEDDFKLKLKSRSLHNSIAKKVLSCDTTFTNVKHVITWLIEATTTENYMQLLNTVQHRKGFGSLPFTTIFPSHSPPPKKKSVVGLLQKMLALAVEVDRSPTCSSIKIAEVMLQEVLNITSRHQREILLASVESDLLRCKLLEDLFSYSSEKPQSMTMSLGKILHFLKYSKILFETEQGKKDKWLNWDEMLDLLCSLLQSYQEVNNGHLRHCVTERMKHILGETPPLITQDDKITAAEIKADTEFFYKKVSHDLGGTVNPLLETKINLLKSLLSASSELNTDSINSYQSWYQS
;
A
#
# COMPACT_ATOMS: atom_id res chain seq x y z
N ILE A 1 -33.67 -8.50 -24.21
CA ILE A 1 -32.56 -9.27 -24.79
C ILE A 1 -32.84 -10.76 -24.61
N SER A 2 -32.61 -11.57 -25.63
CA SER A 2 -33.32 -12.85 -25.80
C SER A 2 -32.74 -14.00 -24.96
N GLN A 3 -33.62 -14.81 -24.38
CA GLN A 3 -33.30 -16.12 -23.79
C GLN A 3 -32.35 -16.94 -24.68
N ARG A 4 -32.51 -16.83 -26.00
CA ARG A 4 -31.64 -17.45 -27.02
C ARG A 4 -30.15 -17.12 -26.83
N ARG A 5 -29.77 -15.88 -26.52
CA ARG A 5 -28.35 -15.53 -26.28
C ARG A 5 -27.82 -16.16 -24.99
N GLN A 6 -28.63 -16.22 -23.95
CA GLN A 6 -28.25 -16.92 -22.70
C GLN A 6 -28.10 -18.42 -22.93
N THR A 7 -29.00 -19.04 -23.70
CA THR A 7 -28.89 -20.45 -24.10
C THR A 7 -27.59 -20.71 -24.84
N MET A 8 -27.20 -19.86 -25.79
CA MET A 8 -25.94 -20.02 -26.52
C MET A 8 -24.71 -19.95 -25.60
N ILE A 9 -24.69 -19.02 -24.64
CA ILE A 9 -23.59 -18.92 -23.65
C ILE A 9 -23.55 -20.16 -22.78
N ASN A 10 -24.71 -20.66 -22.33
CA ASN A 10 -24.77 -21.88 -21.52
C ASN A 10 -24.27 -23.10 -22.30
N SER A 11 -24.64 -23.23 -23.58
CA SER A 11 -24.11 -24.30 -24.43
C SER A 11 -22.59 -24.24 -24.56
N THR A 12 -22.00 -23.05 -24.77
CA THR A 12 -20.52 -22.95 -24.85
C THR A 12 -19.83 -23.23 -23.51
N ILE A 13 -20.51 -22.93 -22.38
CA ILE A 13 -20.03 -23.27 -21.04
C ILE A 13 -20.07 -24.79 -20.83
N GLU A 14 -21.17 -25.45 -21.20
CA GLU A 14 -21.35 -26.91 -21.11
C GLU A 14 -20.34 -27.66 -21.99
N GLU A 15 -20.03 -27.13 -23.17
CA GLU A 15 -19.05 -27.66 -24.11
C GLU A 15 -17.59 -27.38 -23.71
N ASN A 16 -17.34 -26.65 -22.61
CA ASN A 16 -16.00 -26.17 -22.20
C ASN A 16 -15.26 -25.44 -23.33
N PHE A 17 -15.96 -24.56 -24.06
CA PHE A 17 -15.40 -23.78 -25.15
C PHE A 17 -15.15 -22.31 -24.71
N PRO A 18 -13.96 -22.00 -24.16
CA PRO A 18 -13.71 -20.69 -23.54
C PRO A 18 -13.75 -19.54 -24.54
N GLN A 19 -13.24 -19.71 -25.77
CA GLN A 19 -13.25 -18.65 -26.79
C GLN A 19 -14.68 -18.23 -27.15
N GLY A 20 -15.56 -19.21 -27.43
CA GLY A 20 -16.97 -18.94 -27.72
C GLY A 20 -17.69 -18.32 -26.52
N THR A 21 -17.43 -18.83 -25.32
CA THR A 21 -18.01 -18.28 -24.09
C THR A 21 -17.65 -16.81 -23.89
N LEU A 22 -16.36 -16.46 -24.04
CA LEU A 22 -15.89 -15.08 -23.90
C LEU A 22 -16.43 -14.16 -24.99
N GLN A 23 -16.50 -14.63 -26.24
CA GLN A 23 -17.05 -13.87 -27.36
C GLN A 23 -18.54 -13.55 -27.13
N PHE A 24 -19.36 -14.57 -26.84
CA PHE A 24 -20.78 -14.37 -26.62
C PHE A 24 -21.07 -13.53 -25.37
N LEU A 25 -20.31 -13.69 -24.29
CA LEU A 25 -20.43 -12.83 -23.11
C LEU A 25 -20.03 -11.38 -23.42
N THR A 26 -18.97 -11.16 -24.18
CA THR A 26 -18.52 -9.81 -24.57
C THR A 26 -19.60 -9.07 -25.34
N ASP A 27 -20.29 -9.75 -26.26
CA ASP A 27 -21.40 -9.20 -27.05
C ASP A 27 -22.70 -9.05 -26.24
N PHE A 28 -22.86 -9.85 -25.18
CA PHE A 28 -24.02 -9.79 -24.29
C PHE A 28 -23.93 -8.61 -23.30
N VAL A 29 -22.74 -8.34 -22.77
CA VAL A 29 -22.50 -7.31 -21.75
C VAL A 29 -22.73 -5.91 -22.32
N SER A 30 -23.68 -5.20 -21.72
CA SER A 30 -24.02 -3.80 -22.03
C SER A 30 -24.48 -3.08 -20.76
N ALA A 31 -24.66 -1.76 -20.79
CA ALA A 31 -25.12 -0.99 -19.62
C ALA A 31 -26.47 -1.47 -19.04
N GLN A 32 -27.29 -2.16 -19.83
CA GLN A 32 -28.60 -2.69 -19.40
C GLN A 32 -28.56 -4.18 -19.06
N HIS A 33 -27.49 -4.89 -19.41
CA HIS A 33 -27.44 -6.35 -19.33
C HIS A 33 -26.19 -6.81 -18.59
N TYR A 34 -26.42 -7.30 -17.38
CA TYR A 34 -25.43 -7.92 -16.51
C TYR A 34 -25.46 -9.45 -16.68
N PRO A 35 -24.32 -10.13 -16.88
CA PRO A 35 -24.30 -11.58 -16.92
C PRO A 35 -24.67 -12.21 -15.57
N PRO A 36 -25.43 -13.31 -15.53
CA PRO A 36 -25.67 -14.06 -14.30
C PRO A 36 -24.39 -14.39 -13.52
N LYS A 37 -24.49 -14.39 -12.19
CA LYS A 37 -23.37 -14.67 -11.27
C LYS A 37 -22.65 -15.97 -11.60
N GLU A 38 -23.38 -17.03 -11.97
CA GLU A 38 -22.80 -18.34 -12.31
C GLU A 38 -21.90 -18.27 -13.55
N MET A 39 -22.29 -17.49 -14.56
CA MET A 39 -21.45 -17.27 -15.75
C MET A 39 -20.16 -16.53 -15.37
N MET A 40 -20.26 -15.50 -14.52
CA MET A 40 -19.09 -14.76 -14.05
C MET A 40 -18.17 -15.64 -13.18
N SER A 41 -18.75 -16.49 -12.33
CA SER A 41 -18.03 -17.49 -11.55
C SER A 41 -17.29 -18.48 -12.44
N HIS A 42 -17.91 -18.95 -13.53
CA HIS A 42 -17.28 -19.80 -14.53
C HIS A 42 -16.11 -19.09 -15.23
N VAL A 43 -16.30 -17.84 -15.68
CA VAL A 43 -15.22 -17.05 -16.31
C VAL A 43 -14.01 -16.94 -15.38
N ILE A 44 -14.20 -16.70 -14.08
CA ILE A 44 -13.09 -16.63 -13.14
C ILE A 44 -12.46 -18.01 -12.95
N ARG A 45 -13.25 -19.01 -12.55
CA ARG A 45 -12.71 -20.29 -12.06
C ARG A 45 -12.20 -21.20 -13.16
N LYS A 46 -12.86 -21.22 -14.32
CA LYS A 46 -12.59 -22.19 -15.39
C LYS A 46 -11.86 -21.60 -16.59
N ILE A 47 -11.92 -20.27 -16.76
CA ILE A 47 -11.24 -19.60 -17.88
C ILE A 47 -10.03 -18.84 -17.37
N LEU A 48 -10.21 -17.81 -16.54
CA LEU A 48 -9.11 -16.99 -16.04
C LEU A 48 -8.11 -17.84 -15.25
N LEU A 49 -8.58 -18.59 -14.25
CA LEU A 49 -7.72 -19.34 -13.31
C LEU A 49 -7.22 -20.70 -13.83
N SER A 50 -7.83 -21.27 -14.87
CA SER A 50 -7.49 -22.62 -15.35
C SER A 50 -7.01 -22.70 -16.80
N SER A 51 -7.10 -21.64 -17.59
CA SER A 51 -6.60 -21.65 -18.97
C SER A 51 -5.07 -21.56 -19.01
N GLU A 52 -4.45 -22.36 -19.88
CA GLU A 52 -3.01 -22.27 -20.18
C GLU A 52 -2.71 -21.25 -21.29
N ALA A 53 -3.71 -20.91 -22.12
CA ALA A 53 -3.54 -20.00 -23.25
C ALA A 53 -3.54 -18.52 -22.79
N PRO A 54 -2.44 -17.76 -22.98
CA PRO A 54 -2.34 -16.38 -22.51
C PRO A 54 -3.37 -15.41 -23.13
N SER A 55 -3.76 -15.64 -24.39
CA SER A 55 -4.79 -14.84 -25.07
C SER A 55 -6.15 -14.97 -24.38
N ILE A 56 -6.55 -16.20 -24.08
CA ILE A 56 -7.82 -16.51 -23.39
C ILE A 56 -7.85 -15.90 -21.99
N ILE A 57 -6.75 -16.01 -21.24
CA ILE A 57 -6.63 -15.39 -19.90
C ILE A 57 -6.79 -13.87 -19.99
N THR A 58 -6.16 -13.24 -20.98
CA THR A 58 -6.23 -11.80 -21.20
C THR A 58 -7.62 -11.34 -21.62
N GLU A 59 -8.29 -12.08 -22.50
CA GLU A 59 -9.68 -11.82 -22.90
C GLU A 59 -10.65 -11.98 -21.72
N ALA A 60 -10.50 -13.02 -20.90
CA ALA A 60 -11.30 -13.23 -19.70
C ALA A 60 -11.14 -12.08 -18.71
N TYR A 61 -9.90 -11.65 -18.45
CA TYR A 61 -9.64 -10.47 -17.63
C TYR A 61 -10.27 -9.20 -18.21
N THR A 62 -10.16 -8.98 -19.53
CA THR A 62 -10.73 -7.82 -20.21
C THR A 62 -12.26 -7.80 -20.11
N LEU A 63 -12.92 -8.94 -20.27
CA LEU A 63 -14.35 -9.10 -20.05
C LEU A 63 -14.74 -8.76 -18.61
N LEU A 64 -14.02 -9.29 -17.61
CA LEU A 64 -14.27 -9.00 -16.20
C LEU A 64 -14.19 -7.50 -15.89
N MET A 65 -13.16 -6.83 -16.42
CA MET A 65 -12.99 -5.39 -16.29
C MET A 65 -14.12 -4.60 -16.98
N LYS A 66 -14.53 -5.01 -18.19
CA LYS A 66 -15.66 -4.41 -18.92
C LYS A 66 -16.96 -4.53 -18.11
N VAL A 67 -17.24 -5.72 -17.56
CA VAL A 67 -18.42 -5.96 -16.71
C VAL A 67 -18.39 -5.04 -15.50
N GLN A 68 -17.26 -4.94 -14.80
CA GLN A 68 -17.13 -4.10 -13.63
C GLN A 68 -17.29 -2.60 -13.92
N GLN A 69 -16.79 -2.12 -15.06
CA GLN A 69 -16.95 -0.72 -15.48
C GLN A 69 -18.42 -0.36 -15.76
N LEU A 70 -19.16 -1.27 -16.39
CA LEU A 70 -20.58 -1.06 -16.73
C LEU A 70 -21.51 -1.31 -15.54
N HIS A 71 -21.12 -2.24 -14.66
CA HIS A 71 -21.91 -2.71 -13.52
C HIS A 71 -21.02 -2.80 -12.29
N PRO A 72 -20.89 -1.71 -11.52
CA PRO A 72 -20.13 -1.71 -10.27
C PRO A 72 -20.58 -2.85 -9.34
N ALA A 73 -19.63 -3.58 -8.79
CA ALA A 73 -19.92 -4.75 -7.97
C ALA A 73 -20.72 -4.37 -6.71
N SER A 74 -21.58 -5.29 -6.30
CA SER A 74 -22.33 -5.23 -5.05
C SER A 74 -22.22 -6.58 -4.34
N ALA A 75 -22.64 -6.64 -3.07
CA ALA A 75 -22.59 -7.89 -2.32
C ALA A 75 -23.38 -9.05 -2.97
N SER A 76 -24.43 -8.76 -3.77
CA SER A 76 -25.22 -9.78 -4.47
C SER A 76 -24.63 -10.19 -5.82
N THR A 77 -23.83 -9.32 -6.44
CA THR A 77 -23.26 -9.54 -7.79
C THR A 77 -21.80 -9.98 -7.77
N LEU A 78 -21.18 -10.06 -6.59
CA LEU A 78 -19.77 -10.43 -6.46
C LEU A 78 -19.50 -11.88 -6.94
N PRO A 79 -18.67 -12.09 -7.97
CA PRO A 79 -18.44 -13.42 -8.54
C PRO A 79 -17.28 -14.19 -7.87
N TRP A 80 -16.60 -13.56 -6.91
CA TRP A 80 -15.50 -14.16 -6.13
C TRP A 80 -15.79 -14.07 -4.63
N ASN A 81 -15.08 -14.89 -3.84
CA ASN A 81 -15.10 -14.83 -2.39
C ASN A 81 -13.65 -14.85 -1.85
N TRP A 82 -13.49 -14.60 -0.55
CA TRP A 82 -12.16 -14.55 0.07
C TRP A 82 -11.40 -15.87 -0.05
N GLU A 83 -12.09 -17.00 0.14
CA GLU A 83 -11.49 -18.34 0.02
C GLU A 83 -10.87 -18.57 -1.35
N LEU A 84 -11.55 -18.16 -2.44
CA LEU A 84 -10.98 -18.27 -3.79
C LEU A 84 -9.71 -17.44 -3.97
N LEU A 85 -9.71 -16.20 -3.45
CA LEU A 85 -8.50 -15.36 -3.45
C LEU A 85 -7.38 -16.04 -2.66
N ALA A 86 -7.67 -16.50 -1.44
CA ALA A 86 -6.68 -17.08 -0.56
C ALA A 86 -6.06 -18.35 -1.14
N SER A 87 -6.88 -19.27 -1.67
CA SER A 87 -6.39 -20.48 -2.34
C SER A 87 -5.48 -20.14 -3.52
N ASN A 88 -5.90 -19.20 -4.37
CA ASN A 88 -5.11 -18.79 -5.54
C ASN A 88 -3.80 -18.09 -5.15
N MET A 89 -3.76 -17.36 -4.04
CA MET A 89 -2.53 -16.73 -3.53
C MET A 89 -1.58 -17.76 -2.91
N ALA A 90 -2.09 -18.84 -2.30
CA ALA A 90 -1.32 -19.89 -1.65
C ALA A 90 -0.66 -20.90 -2.60
N GLU A 91 -1.17 -21.07 -3.83
CA GLU A 91 -0.56 -21.98 -4.81
C GLU A 91 0.89 -21.54 -5.14
N LYS A 92 1.83 -22.47 -5.31
CA LYS A 92 3.26 -22.13 -5.48
C LYS A 92 3.80 -22.29 -6.91
N ALA A 93 2.98 -22.68 -7.90
CA ALA A 93 3.45 -23.09 -9.23
C ALA A 93 2.92 -22.21 -10.38
N GLU A 94 3.81 -21.92 -11.34
CA GLU A 94 3.67 -21.61 -12.79
C GLU A 94 2.64 -20.58 -13.32
N THR A 95 1.62 -20.19 -12.55
CA THR A 95 0.50 -19.34 -13.01
C THR A 95 0.59 -17.89 -12.53
N PHE A 96 1.82 -17.36 -12.41
CA PHE A 96 2.06 -16.01 -11.87
C PHE A 96 1.23 -14.92 -12.56
N SER A 97 1.15 -14.96 -13.89
CA SER A 97 0.37 -14.00 -14.69
C SER A 97 -1.12 -14.05 -14.38
N THR A 98 -1.67 -15.24 -14.23
CA THR A 98 -3.09 -15.47 -13.90
C THR A 98 -3.42 -15.00 -12.49
N ARG A 99 -2.55 -15.31 -11.52
CA ARG A 99 -2.69 -14.82 -10.14
C ARG A 99 -2.68 -13.31 -10.07
N LEU A 100 -1.74 -12.68 -10.77
CA LEU A 100 -1.63 -11.22 -10.80
C LEU A 100 -2.89 -10.58 -11.38
N LEU A 101 -3.42 -11.10 -12.49
CA LEU A 101 -4.65 -10.57 -13.11
C LEU A 101 -5.88 -10.76 -12.21
N PHE A 102 -5.99 -11.91 -11.53
CA PHE A 102 -7.08 -12.14 -10.58
C PHE A 102 -6.99 -11.22 -9.36
N LEU A 103 -5.80 -11.08 -8.77
CA LEU A 103 -5.56 -10.13 -7.68
C LEU A 103 -5.87 -8.70 -8.13
N GLN A 104 -5.45 -8.31 -9.34
CA GLN A 104 -5.72 -6.99 -9.89
C GLN A 104 -7.23 -6.74 -10.04
N TYR A 105 -7.98 -7.73 -10.54
CA TYR A 105 -9.44 -7.65 -10.64
C TYR A 105 -10.11 -7.50 -9.26
N VAL A 106 -9.67 -8.27 -8.27
CA VAL A 106 -10.16 -8.19 -6.89
C VAL A 106 -9.88 -6.81 -6.28
N VAL A 107 -8.64 -6.32 -6.35
CA VAL A 107 -8.26 -5.01 -5.82
C VAL A 107 -9.04 -3.90 -6.51
N GLN A 108 -9.20 -3.97 -7.83
CA GLN A 108 -10.00 -2.99 -8.56
C GLN A 108 -11.46 -3.02 -8.09
N THR A 109 -12.04 -4.21 -7.87
CA THR A 109 -13.41 -4.37 -7.32
C THR A 109 -13.55 -3.67 -5.97
N LEU A 110 -12.56 -3.82 -5.09
CA LEU A 110 -12.55 -3.18 -3.77
C LEU A 110 -12.34 -1.66 -3.85
N GLU A 111 -11.44 -1.18 -4.72
CA GLU A 111 -11.18 0.26 -4.94
C GLU A 111 -12.44 0.97 -5.46
N ASP A 112 -13.13 0.38 -6.44
CA ASP A 112 -14.32 0.99 -7.06
C ASP A 112 -15.52 0.98 -6.11
N ASP A 113 -15.77 -0.14 -5.41
CA ASP A 113 -16.81 -0.22 -4.39
C ASP A 113 -16.54 0.77 -3.25
N PHE A 114 -15.30 0.85 -2.73
CA PHE A 114 -14.93 1.82 -1.70
C PHE A 114 -15.24 3.26 -2.14
N LYS A 115 -14.82 3.66 -3.35
CA LYS A 115 -15.06 5.01 -3.88
C LYS A 115 -16.56 5.30 -4.04
N LEU A 116 -17.34 4.34 -4.54
CA LEU A 116 -18.77 4.50 -4.73
C LEU A 116 -19.51 4.61 -3.39
N LYS A 117 -19.13 3.78 -2.41
CA LYS A 117 -19.71 3.77 -1.06
C LYS A 117 -19.27 4.98 -0.23
N LEU A 118 -18.07 5.50 -0.45
CA LEU A 118 -17.61 6.76 0.13
C LEU A 118 -18.47 7.93 -0.35
N LYS A 119 -18.66 8.07 -1.67
CA LYS A 119 -19.48 9.13 -2.28
C LYS A 119 -20.93 9.12 -1.78
N SER A 120 -21.49 7.92 -1.60
CA SER A 120 -22.86 7.71 -1.09
C SER A 120 -22.96 7.67 0.44
N ARG A 121 -21.87 7.94 1.18
CA ARG A 121 -21.81 7.90 2.66
C ARG A 121 -22.28 6.57 3.27
N SER A 122 -22.05 5.46 2.56
CA SER A 122 -22.49 4.12 2.92
C SER A 122 -21.34 3.12 3.04
N LEU A 123 -20.14 3.58 3.43
CA LEU A 123 -18.95 2.74 3.60
C LEU A 123 -19.17 1.51 4.49
N HIS A 124 -20.04 1.60 5.50
CA HIS A 124 -20.39 0.47 6.36
C HIS A 124 -21.00 -0.72 5.59
N ASN A 125 -21.57 -0.47 4.40
CA ASN A 125 -22.14 -1.48 3.51
C ASN A 125 -21.21 -1.88 2.36
N SER A 126 -19.97 -1.37 2.33
CA SER A 126 -19.00 -1.67 1.28
C SER A 126 -18.53 -3.13 1.34
N ILE A 127 -18.27 -3.70 0.17
CA ILE A 127 -17.54 -4.96 0.00
C ILE A 127 -16.14 -4.79 0.60
N ALA A 128 -15.49 -3.64 0.36
CA ALA A 128 -14.18 -3.33 0.93
C ALA A 128 -14.14 -3.51 2.45
N LYS A 129 -15.12 -2.95 3.19
CA LYS A 129 -15.22 -3.15 4.64
C LYS A 129 -15.51 -4.60 5.02
N LYS A 130 -16.42 -5.27 4.32
CA LYS A 130 -16.73 -6.69 4.62
C LYS A 130 -15.49 -7.56 4.50
N VAL A 131 -14.63 -7.27 3.53
CA VAL A 131 -13.45 -8.09 3.22
C VAL A 131 -12.22 -7.70 4.05
N LEU A 132 -12.02 -6.41 4.32
CA LEU A 132 -10.76 -5.84 4.86
C LEU A 132 -10.93 -5.11 6.19
N SER A 133 -12.02 -5.33 6.92
CA SER A 133 -12.21 -4.70 8.24
C SER A 133 -11.24 -5.30 9.26
N CYS A 134 -10.52 -4.43 9.96
CA CYS A 134 -9.71 -4.77 11.12
C CYS A 134 -10.55 -5.06 12.37
N ASP A 135 -11.84 -4.72 12.37
CA ASP A 135 -12.77 -5.00 13.47
C ASP A 135 -13.46 -6.36 13.32
N THR A 136 -13.84 -6.75 12.10
CA THR A 136 -14.67 -7.96 11.89
C THR A 136 -13.99 -9.06 11.08
N THR A 137 -13.06 -8.74 10.19
CA THR A 137 -12.43 -9.70 9.28
C THR A 137 -10.91 -9.59 9.27
N PHE A 138 -10.31 -9.31 10.44
CA PHE A 138 -8.88 -9.07 10.56
C PHE A 138 -8.00 -10.25 10.12
N THR A 139 -8.52 -11.49 10.17
CA THR A 139 -7.84 -12.66 9.60
C THR A 139 -7.51 -12.49 8.11
N ASN A 140 -8.39 -11.83 7.34
CA ASN A 140 -8.13 -11.52 5.93
C ASN A 140 -6.97 -10.53 5.79
N VAL A 141 -6.93 -9.50 6.64
CA VAL A 141 -5.85 -8.52 6.65
C VAL A 141 -4.52 -9.18 7.01
N LYS A 142 -4.49 -10.13 7.95
CA LYS A 142 -3.30 -10.94 8.26
C LYS A 142 -2.81 -11.73 7.05
N HIS A 143 -3.70 -12.37 6.28
CA HIS A 143 -3.31 -13.05 5.05
C HIS A 143 -2.68 -12.09 4.03
N VAL A 144 -3.22 -10.87 3.88
CA VAL A 144 -2.63 -9.84 3.00
C VAL A 144 -1.21 -9.49 3.43
N ILE A 145 -0.98 -9.34 4.75
CA ILE A 145 0.36 -9.10 5.29
C ILE A 145 1.27 -10.29 4.96
N THR A 146 0.85 -11.53 5.22
CA THR A 146 1.64 -12.72 4.88
C THR A 146 2.01 -12.77 3.40
N TRP A 147 1.06 -12.56 2.49
CA TRP A 147 1.34 -12.55 1.05
C TRP A 147 2.27 -11.41 0.64
N LEU A 148 2.20 -10.27 1.32
CA LEU A 148 3.08 -9.12 1.06
C LEU A 148 4.52 -9.46 1.46
N ILE A 149 4.71 -10.03 2.65
CA ILE A 149 6.02 -10.47 3.12
C ILE A 149 6.60 -11.52 2.16
N GLU A 150 5.83 -12.54 1.80
CA GLU A 150 6.24 -13.56 0.83
C GLU A 150 6.64 -12.95 -0.53
N ALA A 151 5.84 -11.99 -1.04
CA ALA A 151 6.12 -11.32 -2.32
C ALA A 151 7.39 -10.45 -2.28
N THR A 152 7.77 -9.92 -1.12
CA THR A 152 9.00 -9.11 -0.93
C THR A 152 10.24 -9.92 -0.59
N THR A 153 10.07 -11.11 0.01
CA THR A 153 11.19 -11.94 0.50
C THR A 153 11.56 -13.07 -0.45
N THR A 154 10.64 -13.50 -1.33
CA THR A 154 10.90 -14.59 -2.28
C THR A 154 11.68 -14.07 -3.50
N GLU A 155 12.89 -14.59 -3.73
CA GLU A 155 13.80 -14.19 -4.82
C GLU A 155 13.17 -14.29 -6.24
N ASN A 156 12.25 -15.23 -6.45
CA ASN A 156 11.52 -15.40 -7.71
C ASN A 156 10.71 -14.14 -8.10
N TYR A 157 10.16 -13.41 -7.12
CA TYR A 157 9.42 -12.17 -7.37
C TYR A 157 10.36 -11.00 -7.71
N MET A 158 11.56 -11.01 -7.14
CA MET A 158 12.58 -9.98 -7.34
C MET A 158 13.24 -10.07 -8.72
N GLN A 159 13.50 -11.28 -9.22
CA GLN A 159 13.97 -11.50 -10.60
C GLN A 159 12.93 -11.07 -11.65
N LEU A 160 11.64 -11.25 -11.37
CA LEU A 160 10.56 -10.78 -12.26
C LEU A 160 10.41 -9.26 -12.29
N LEU A 161 10.66 -8.56 -11.18
CA LEU A 161 10.70 -7.10 -11.16
C LEU A 161 11.92 -6.55 -11.95
N ASN A 162 13.08 -7.19 -11.82
CA ASN A 162 14.31 -6.77 -12.50
C ASN A 162 14.31 -7.06 -14.01
N THR A 163 13.65 -8.14 -14.45
CA THR A 163 13.52 -8.48 -15.89
C THR A 163 12.59 -7.52 -16.65
N VAL A 164 11.70 -6.80 -15.96
CA VAL A 164 10.86 -5.75 -16.57
C VAL A 164 11.60 -4.42 -16.70
N GLN A 165 12.58 -4.14 -15.85
CA GLN A 165 13.39 -2.91 -15.92
C GLN A 165 14.54 -3.00 -16.94
N HIS A 166 15.05 -4.20 -17.25
CA HIS A 166 16.21 -4.38 -18.15
C HIS A 166 15.90 -4.74 -19.62
N ARG A 167 14.64 -4.82 -20.07
CA ARG A 167 14.34 -4.89 -21.52
C ARG A 167 14.30 -3.50 -22.18
N LYS A 168 15.42 -2.77 -22.11
CA LYS A 168 15.76 -1.76 -23.12
C LYS A 168 16.71 -2.39 -24.12
N GLY A 169 16.16 -2.87 -25.22
CA GLY A 169 16.92 -3.43 -26.33
C GLY A 169 16.27 -4.70 -26.84
N PHE A 170 15.33 -4.56 -27.79
CA PHE A 170 15.30 -5.28 -29.05
C PHE A 170 14.04 -4.89 -29.83
N GLY A 171 14.24 -4.32 -31.02
CA GLY A 171 13.30 -4.42 -32.14
C GLY A 171 12.06 -3.53 -32.12
N SER A 172 12.17 -2.36 -32.75
CA SER A 172 11.05 -1.72 -33.43
C SER A 172 10.38 -2.70 -34.39
N LEU A 173 9.08 -2.95 -34.25
CA LEU A 173 8.19 -3.38 -35.32
C LEU A 173 6.80 -2.73 -35.11
N PRO A 174 6.17 -2.17 -36.16
CA PRO A 174 5.03 -1.29 -36.03
C PRO A 174 3.73 -2.10 -35.96
N PHE A 175 2.92 -1.88 -34.91
CA PHE A 175 1.52 -2.27 -34.93
C PHE A 175 0.65 -1.00 -34.94
N THR A 176 0.73 -0.27 -36.04
CA THR A 176 -0.32 0.64 -36.48
C THR A 176 -1.18 -0.12 -37.47
N THR A 177 -2.39 -0.52 -37.07
CA THR A 177 -3.63 -0.23 -37.81
C THR A 177 -4.85 -0.87 -37.14
N ILE A 178 -5.94 -0.08 -37.13
CA ILE A 178 -7.35 -0.41 -36.84
C ILE A 178 -7.70 -0.61 -35.36
N PHE A 179 -7.98 0.49 -34.64
CA PHE A 179 -9.16 0.75 -33.79
C PHE A 179 -8.94 2.07 -33.01
N PRO A 180 -9.83 3.07 -33.08
CA PRO A 180 -9.75 4.24 -32.20
C PRO A 180 -10.32 3.85 -30.83
N SER A 181 -9.49 3.31 -29.93
CA SER A 181 -9.87 3.08 -28.53
C SER A 181 -9.20 4.10 -27.63
N HIS A 182 -10.01 5.02 -27.09
CA HIS A 182 -9.63 5.88 -25.97
C HIS A 182 -9.52 5.06 -24.68
N SER A 183 -8.43 4.32 -24.51
CA SER A 183 -8.05 3.78 -23.21
C SER A 183 -6.54 3.57 -23.15
N PRO A 184 -5.80 4.20 -22.24
CA PRO A 184 -4.40 3.86 -22.06
C PRO A 184 -4.30 2.38 -21.64
N PRO A 185 -3.28 1.63 -22.10
CA PRO A 185 -3.06 0.27 -21.62
C PRO A 185 -2.93 0.28 -20.09
N PRO A 186 -3.45 -0.73 -19.38
CA PRO A 186 -3.41 -0.75 -17.93
C PRO A 186 -1.94 -0.65 -17.46
N LYS A 187 -1.63 0.37 -16.65
CA LYS A 187 -0.34 0.44 -15.93
C LYS A 187 -0.19 -0.88 -15.18
N LYS A 188 0.82 -1.69 -15.53
CA LYS A 188 1.07 -2.98 -14.87
C LYS A 188 1.35 -2.72 -13.38
N LYS A 189 0.40 -3.06 -12.51
CA LYS A 189 0.58 -2.99 -11.05
C LYS A 189 1.36 -4.23 -10.61
N SER A 190 2.34 -4.09 -9.71
CA SER A 190 3.05 -5.24 -9.13
C SER A 190 2.19 -5.93 -8.06
N VAL A 191 2.48 -7.19 -7.73
CA VAL A 191 1.82 -7.90 -6.62
C VAL A 191 1.95 -7.12 -5.31
N VAL A 192 3.16 -6.63 -5.02
CA VAL A 192 3.45 -5.78 -3.85
C VAL A 192 2.53 -4.56 -3.82
N GLY A 193 2.43 -3.80 -4.92
CA GLY A 193 1.57 -2.62 -4.98
C GLY A 193 0.08 -2.95 -4.84
N LEU A 194 -0.38 -4.08 -5.37
CA LEU A 194 -1.76 -4.53 -5.21
C LEU A 194 -2.09 -4.88 -3.74
N LEU A 195 -1.18 -5.58 -3.06
CA LEU A 195 -1.35 -5.93 -1.65
C LEU A 195 -1.28 -4.69 -0.75
N GLN A 196 -0.39 -3.73 -1.06
CA GLN A 196 -0.31 -2.46 -0.34
C GLN A 196 -1.58 -1.63 -0.49
N LYS A 197 -2.21 -1.62 -1.66
CA LYS A 197 -3.55 -1.03 -1.85
C LYS A 197 -4.60 -1.68 -0.96
N MET A 198 -4.57 -3.00 -0.78
CA MET A 198 -5.49 -3.68 0.13
C MET A 198 -5.25 -3.26 1.58
N LEU A 199 -3.99 -3.12 2.02
CA LEU A 199 -3.69 -2.61 3.36
C LEU A 199 -4.11 -1.14 3.54
N ALA A 200 -3.89 -0.29 2.53
CA ALA A 200 -4.35 1.10 2.56
C ALA A 200 -5.88 1.18 2.66
N LEU A 201 -6.62 0.32 1.95
CA LEU A 201 -8.07 0.19 2.12
C LEU A 201 -8.44 -0.30 3.52
N ALA A 202 -7.73 -1.30 4.06
CA ALA A 202 -7.98 -1.85 5.40
C ALA A 202 -7.86 -0.79 6.50
N VAL A 203 -6.94 0.16 6.34
CA VAL A 203 -6.82 1.33 7.24
C VAL A 203 -8.07 2.22 7.19
N GLU A 204 -8.68 2.40 6.01
CA GLU A 204 -9.72 3.42 5.79
C GLU A 204 -11.17 2.91 5.85
N VAL A 205 -11.41 1.60 5.78
CA VAL A 205 -12.77 1.02 5.74
C VAL A 205 -13.47 0.99 7.10
N ASP A 206 -12.71 1.07 8.19
CA ASP A 206 -13.23 1.14 9.56
C ASP A 206 -13.40 2.58 10.05
N ARG A 207 -14.10 2.74 11.17
CA ARG A 207 -14.43 4.08 11.69
C ARG A 207 -13.20 4.81 12.20
N SER A 208 -12.20 4.09 12.70
CA SER A 208 -10.99 4.67 13.27
C SER A 208 -9.77 4.20 12.48
N PRO A 209 -9.25 5.02 11.55
CA PRO A 209 -8.01 4.70 10.84
C PRO A 209 -6.83 4.48 11.78
N THR A 210 -6.79 5.19 12.91
CA THR A 210 -5.76 5.02 13.94
C THR A 210 -5.83 3.63 14.59
N CYS A 211 -7.01 3.12 14.92
CA CYS A 211 -7.13 1.77 15.49
C CYS A 211 -6.74 0.69 14.47
N SER A 212 -7.14 0.87 13.21
CA SER A 212 -6.76 -0.05 12.13
C SER A 212 -5.25 -0.03 11.86
N SER A 213 -4.63 1.15 11.81
CA SER A 213 -3.19 1.26 11.58
C SER A 213 -2.37 0.64 12.71
N ILE A 214 -2.81 0.78 13.97
CA ILE A 214 -2.19 0.12 15.13
C ILE A 214 -2.24 -1.40 14.96
N LYS A 215 -3.43 -1.98 14.74
CA LYS A 215 -3.60 -3.44 14.59
C LYS A 215 -2.75 -4.01 13.45
N ILE A 216 -2.72 -3.32 12.31
CA ILE A 216 -1.93 -3.76 11.14
C ILE A 216 -0.44 -3.65 11.44
N ALA A 217 0.02 -2.52 12.00
CA ALA A 217 1.42 -2.30 12.34
C ALA A 217 1.95 -3.32 13.36
N GLU A 218 1.16 -3.70 14.36
CA GLU A 218 1.54 -4.72 15.35
C GLU A 218 1.90 -6.06 14.69
N VAL A 219 1.12 -6.50 13.70
CA VAL A 219 1.40 -7.73 12.95
C VAL A 219 2.58 -7.55 12.02
N MET A 220 2.63 -6.43 11.28
CA MET A 220 3.74 -6.16 10.35
C MET A 220 5.09 -6.01 11.05
N LEU A 221 5.11 -5.47 12.27
CA LEU A 221 6.34 -5.28 13.05
C LEU A 221 7.09 -6.59 13.24
N GLN A 222 6.38 -7.65 13.66
CA GLN A 222 6.99 -8.97 13.88
C GLN A 222 7.59 -9.53 12.59
N GLU A 223 6.89 -9.36 11.47
CA GLU A 223 7.38 -9.81 10.17
C GLU A 223 8.61 -9.03 9.72
N VAL A 224 8.61 -7.70 9.86
CA VAL A 224 9.74 -6.84 9.49
C VAL A 224 11.00 -7.19 10.30
N LEU A 225 10.84 -7.45 11.61
CA LEU A 225 11.94 -7.85 12.48
C LEU A 225 12.57 -9.20 12.08
N ASN A 226 11.81 -10.09 11.44
CA ASN A 226 12.29 -11.37 10.95
C ASN A 226 13.03 -11.29 9.60
N ILE A 227 12.93 -10.17 8.87
CA ILE A 227 13.62 -10.00 7.59
C ILE A 227 15.08 -9.62 7.84
N THR A 228 15.99 -10.50 7.47
CA THR A 228 17.44 -10.29 7.65
C THR A 228 18.06 -9.43 6.54
N SER A 229 17.53 -9.48 5.32
CA SER A 229 18.03 -8.73 4.16
C SER A 229 17.58 -7.26 4.20
N ARG A 230 18.56 -6.33 4.22
CA ARG A 230 18.31 -4.88 4.11
C ARG A 230 17.47 -4.54 2.89
N HIS A 231 17.83 -5.10 1.74
CA HIS A 231 17.15 -4.79 0.49
C HIS A 231 15.67 -5.22 0.49
N GLN A 232 15.35 -6.37 1.10
CA GLN A 232 13.97 -6.83 1.25
C GLN A 232 13.18 -5.92 2.21
N ARG A 233 13.78 -5.51 3.34
CA ARG A 233 13.17 -4.53 4.25
C ARG A 233 12.92 -3.20 3.56
N GLU A 234 13.88 -2.71 2.79
CA GLU A 234 13.76 -1.47 2.02
C GLU A 234 12.58 -1.54 1.04
N ILE A 235 12.48 -2.61 0.24
CA ILE A 235 11.35 -2.81 -0.69
C ILE A 235 10.02 -2.84 0.07
N LEU A 236 9.94 -3.61 1.16
CA LEU A 236 8.73 -3.73 1.95
C LEU A 236 8.28 -2.38 2.52
N LEU A 237 9.18 -1.69 3.23
CA LEU A 237 8.88 -0.44 3.93
C LEU A 237 8.65 0.74 2.97
N ALA A 238 9.40 0.79 1.86
CA ALA A 238 9.19 1.80 0.82
C ALA A 238 7.88 1.58 0.04
N SER A 239 7.34 0.35 0.04
CA SER A 239 6.08 0.05 -0.64
C SER A 239 4.81 0.40 0.15
N VAL A 240 4.92 0.75 1.45
CA VAL A 240 3.75 1.04 2.30
C VAL A 240 3.03 2.29 1.81
N GLU A 241 1.85 2.11 1.20
CA GLU A 241 1.09 3.20 0.55
C GLU A 241 0.34 4.12 1.52
N SER A 242 0.00 3.64 2.73
CA SER A 242 -0.69 4.46 3.73
C SER A 242 0.32 5.15 4.64
N ASP A 243 0.40 6.48 4.60
CA ASP A 243 1.29 7.27 5.47
C ASP A 243 0.98 7.07 6.95
N LEU A 244 -0.31 6.88 7.30
CA LEU A 244 -0.70 6.58 8.68
C LEU A 244 -0.16 5.22 9.14
N LEU A 245 -0.24 4.20 8.29
CA LEU A 245 0.32 2.89 8.59
C LEU A 245 1.85 2.93 8.63
N ARG A 246 2.48 3.59 7.65
CA ARG A 246 3.95 3.74 7.57
C ARG A 246 4.48 4.48 8.79
N CYS A 247 3.85 5.59 9.17
CA CYS A 247 4.18 6.35 10.37
C CYS A 247 4.08 5.47 11.63
N LYS A 248 3.00 4.69 11.77
CA LYS A 248 2.80 3.85 12.94
C LYS A 248 3.79 2.67 13.01
N LEU A 249 4.01 1.98 11.90
CA LEU A 249 4.98 0.88 11.81
C LEU A 249 6.40 1.36 12.14
N LEU A 250 6.81 2.50 11.60
CA LEU A 250 8.13 3.07 11.87
C LEU A 250 8.25 3.58 13.32
N GLU A 251 7.19 4.18 13.89
CA GLU A 251 7.14 4.51 15.32
C GLU A 251 7.41 3.27 16.17
N ASP A 252 6.74 2.16 15.89
CA ASP A 252 6.86 0.93 16.68
C ASP A 252 8.24 0.29 16.52
N LEU A 253 8.81 0.32 15.30
CA LEU A 253 10.19 -0.11 15.06
C LEU A 253 11.19 0.71 15.89
N PHE A 254 11.12 2.03 15.87
CA PHE A 254 12.02 2.88 16.66
C PHE A 254 11.77 2.75 18.17
N SER A 255 10.53 2.56 18.58
CA SER A 255 10.20 2.30 19.98
C SER A 255 10.80 0.99 20.47
N TYR A 256 10.80 -0.04 19.63
CA TYR A 256 11.41 -1.35 19.93
C TYR A 256 12.94 -1.27 20.10
N SER A 257 13.62 -0.41 19.34
CA SER A 257 15.08 -0.27 19.38
C SER A 257 15.61 0.82 20.31
N SER A 258 14.73 1.61 20.94
CA SER A 258 15.15 2.75 21.76
C SER A 258 15.76 2.31 23.08
N GLU A 259 16.84 3.00 23.50
CA GLU A 259 17.44 2.82 24.83
C GLU A 259 16.53 3.31 25.97
N LYS A 260 15.67 4.29 25.69
CA LYS A 260 14.79 4.94 26.65
C LYS A 260 13.37 4.94 26.10
N PRO A 261 12.56 3.92 26.42
CA PRO A 261 11.18 3.87 25.97
C PRO A 261 10.43 5.12 26.43
N GLN A 262 9.69 5.74 25.52
CA GLN A 262 8.95 6.97 25.79
C GLN A 262 7.47 6.76 25.46
N SER A 263 6.59 7.07 26.41
CA SER A 263 5.13 6.90 26.26
C SER A 263 4.44 8.04 25.52
N MET A 264 5.21 8.96 24.93
CA MET A 264 4.66 10.11 24.20
C MET A 264 3.95 9.65 22.94
N THR A 265 2.91 10.38 22.54
CA THR A 265 2.32 10.25 21.20
C THR A 265 3.32 10.67 20.13
N MET A 266 3.14 10.21 18.89
CA MET A 266 3.98 10.67 17.78
C MET A 266 3.96 12.19 17.64
N SER A 267 5.14 12.78 17.63
CA SER A 267 5.42 14.21 17.51
C SER A 267 6.81 14.45 16.95
N LEU A 268 7.13 15.69 16.56
CA LEU A 268 8.50 16.07 16.18
C LEU A 268 9.50 15.82 17.33
N GLY A 269 9.12 16.10 18.58
CA GLY A 269 9.94 15.82 19.75
C GLY A 269 10.25 14.33 19.91
N LYS A 270 9.29 13.45 19.64
CA LYS A 270 9.51 11.99 19.67
C LYS A 270 10.45 11.52 18.54
N ILE A 271 10.34 12.11 17.35
CA ILE A 271 11.26 11.83 16.22
C ILE A 271 12.69 12.29 16.58
N LEU A 272 12.84 13.48 17.17
CA LEU A 272 14.12 13.98 17.64
C LEU A 272 14.71 13.09 18.76
N HIS A 273 13.86 12.62 19.67
CA HIS A 273 14.24 11.64 20.68
C HIS A 273 14.76 10.34 20.05
N PHE A 274 14.11 9.82 19.00
CA PHE A 274 14.60 8.64 18.27
C PHE A 274 15.95 8.89 17.61
N LEU A 275 16.20 10.06 17.02
CA LEU A 275 17.54 10.40 16.51
C LEU A 275 18.60 10.22 17.59
N LYS A 276 18.33 10.70 18.79
CA LYS A 276 19.29 10.69 19.90
C LYS A 276 19.52 9.32 20.54
N TYR A 277 18.44 8.56 20.75
CA TYR A 277 18.45 7.38 21.64
C TYR A 277 18.20 6.04 20.94
N SER A 278 18.01 6.02 19.62
CA SER A 278 17.88 4.74 18.91
C SER A 278 19.20 3.97 18.88
N LYS A 279 19.07 2.64 18.97
CA LYS A 279 20.15 1.70 18.65
C LYS A 279 20.08 1.31 17.18
N ILE A 280 21.15 0.69 16.71
CA ILE A 280 21.14 -0.03 15.43
C ILE A 280 20.03 -1.09 15.50
N LEU A 281 19.02 -0.94 14.63
CA LEU A 281 17.81 -1.76 14.62
C LEU A 281 18.06 -3.15 14.05
N PHE A 282 18.85 -3.18 12.97
CA PHE A 282 19.15 -4.38 12.20
C PHE A 282 20.66 -4.51 12.06
N GLU A 283 21.24 -5.52 12.71
CA GLU A 283 22.62 -5.92 12.41
C GLU A 283 22.61 -6.83 11.19
N THR A 284 22.97 -6.28 10.04
CA THR A 284 23.06 -7.07 8.80
C THR A 284 24.45 -7.68 8.64
N GLU A 285 24.56 -8.80 7.93
CA GLU A 285 25.88 -9.38 7.57
C GLU A 285 26.77 -8.37 6.83
N GLN A 286 26.18 -7.51 6.00
CA GLN A 286 26.90 -6.42 5.35
C GLN A 286 27.28 -5.31 6.35
N GLY A 287 26.41 -4.99 7.30
CA GLY A 287 26.66 -4.06 8.39
C GLY A 287 27.74 -4.53 9.37
N LYS A 288 28.01 -5.84 9.46
CA LYS A 288 29.17 -6.37 10.20
C LYS A 288 30.50 -6.01 9.52
N LYS A 289 30.51 -5.90 8.19
CA LYS A 289 31.69 -5.49 7.40
C LYS A 289 31.81 -3.97 7.36
N ASP A 290 30.70 -3.29 7.12
CA ASP A 290 30.60 -1.85 6.95
C ASP A 290 29.57 -1.27 7.94
N LYS A 291 30.00 -1.06 9.20
CA LYS A 291 29.11 -0.59 10.29
C LYS A 291 28.28 0.65 9.96
N TRP A 292 28.80 1.54 9.12
CA TRP A 292 28.13 2.77 8.72
C TRP A 292 26.81 2.49 7.95
N LEU A 293 26.66 1.34 7.29
CA LEU A 293 25.43 0.97 6.57
C LEU A 293 24.24 0.76 7.51
N ASN A 294 24.49 0.40 8.77
CA ASN A 294 23.43 0.25 9.77
C ASN A 294 22.86 1.61 10.18
N TRP A 295 23.73 2.61 10.33
CA TRP A 295 23.33 4.00 10.59
C TRP A 295 22.66 4.64 9.38
N ASP A 296 23.14 4.29 8.18
CA ASP A 296 22.55 4.72 6.91
C ASP A 296 21.10 4.25 6.76
N GLU A 297 20.84 2.96 7.01
CA GLU A 297 19.47 2.40 7.01
C GLU A 297 18.59 3.06 8.09
N MET A 298 19.11 3.24 9.31
CA MET A 298 18.37 3.90 10.38
C MET A 298 17.95 5.33 10.00
N LEU A 299 18.84 6.12 9.40
CA LEU A 299 18.53 7.49 8.97
C LEU A 299 17.48 7.52 7.85
N ASP A 300 17.53 6.59 6.90
CA ASP A 300 16.49 6.48 5.86
C ASP A 300 15.11 6.21 6.46
N LEU A 301 15.03 5.30 7.44
CA LEU A 301 13.79 5.01 8.16
C LEU A 301 13.31 6.21 8.96
N LEU A 302 14.20 6.96 9.59
CA LEU A 302 13.85 8.14 10.38
C LEU A 302 13.36 9.30 9.50
N CYS A 303 13.98 9.51 8.34
CA CYS A 303 13.50 10.44 7.33
C CYS A 303 12.11 10.05 6.82
N SER A 304 11.89 8.75 6.55
CA SER A 304 10.60 8.21 6.13
C SER A 304 9.52 8.40 7.21
N LEU A 305 9.88 8.24 8.48
CA LEU A 305 9.00 8.50 9.63
C LEU A 305 8.60 9.97 9.69
N LEU A 306 9.55 10.89 9.56
CA LEU A 306 9.29 12.33 9.57
C LEU A 306 8.34 12.74 8.44
N GLN A 307 8.61 12.28 7.22
CA GLN A 307 7.75 12.55 6.07
C GLN A 307 6.33 11.99 6.30
N SER A 308 6.22 10.74 6.74
CA SER A 308 4.93 10.12 7.02
C SER A 308 4.16 10.87 8.11
N TYR A 309 4.85 11.32 9.16
CA TYR A 309 4.26 12.10 10.24
C TYR A 309 3.68 13.44 9.74
N GLN A 310 4.41 14.14 8.87
CA GLN A 310 3.94 15.36 8.24
C GLN A 310 2.69 15.11 7.39
N GLU A 311 2.69 14.08 6.54
CA GLU A 311 1.53 13.72 5.72
C GLU A 311 0.31 13.33 6.57
N VAL A 312 0.53 12.62 7.69
CA VAL A 312 -0.53 12.27 8.63
C VAL A 312 -1.19 13.50 9.24
N ASN A 313 -0.39 14.51 9.61
CA ASN A 313 -0.87 15.75 10.19
C ASN A 313 -1.58 16.61 9.15
N ASN A 314 -0.92 16.88 8.01
CA ASN A 314 -1.42 17.73 6.94
C ASN A 314 -2.66 17.15 6.26
N GLY A 315 -2.70 15.82 6.09
CA GLY A 315 -3.83 15.10 5.50
C GLY A 315 -4.95 14.79 6.49
N HIS A 316 -4.82 15.13 7.77
CA HIS A 316 -5.74 14.72 8.84
C HIS A 316 -6.04 13.21 8.83
N LEU A 317 -5.04 12.39 8.57
CA LEU A 317 -5.21 10.95 8.29
C LEU A 317 -5.72 10.16 9.49
N ARG A 318 -5.58 10.69 10.71
CA ARG A 318 -6.15 10.10 11.94
C ARG A 318 -7.68 10.15 11.97
N HIS A 319 -8.30 11.06 11.24
CA HIS A 319 -9.75 11.13 11.11
C HIS A 319 -10.25 10.17 10.03
N CYS A 320 -11.46 9.64 10.24
CA CYS A 320 -12.09 8.80 9.24
C CYS A 320 -12.24 9.53 7.91
N VAL A 321 -12.07 8.81 6.80
CA VAL A 321 -12.13 9.37 5.45
C VAL A 321 -13.42 10.16 5.16
N THR A 322 -14.54 9.80 5.80
CA THR A 322 -15.83 10.49 5.65
C THR A 322 -15.89 11.86 6.33
N GLU A 323 -15.06 12.10 7.35
CA GLU A 323 -15.01 13.36 8.09
C GLU A 323 -13.81 14.23 7.66
N ARG A 324 -12.75 13.61 7.15
CA ARG A 324 -11.50 14.26 6.72
C ARG A 324 -11.72 15.48 5.82
N MET A 325 -12.61 15.39 4.83
CA MET A 325 -12.87 16.49 3.90
C MET A 325 -13.41 17.75 4.61
N LYS A 326 -14.13 17.60 5.73
CA LYS A 326 -14.62 18.75 6.50
C LYS A 326 -13.47 19.51 7.16
N HIS A 327 -12.46 18.78 7.65
CA HIS A 327 -11.28 19.39 8.25
C HIS A 327 -10.43 20.12 7.21
N ILE A 328 -10.25 19.51 6.03
CA ILE A 328 -9.51 20.12 4.92
C ILE A 328 -10.22 21.39 4.41
N LEU A 329 -11.52 21.31 4.15
CA LEU A 329 -12.29 22.46 3.65
C LEU A 329 -12.54 23.54 4.71
N GLY A 330 -12.61 23.15 5.97
CA GLY A 330 -12.76 24.07 7.10
C GLY A 330 -11.45 24.68 7.57
N GLU A 331 -10.34 24.48 6.84
CA GLU A 331 -8.99 24.95 7.16
C GLU A 331 -8.63 24.68 8.64
N THR A 332 -9.05 23.51 9.13
CA THR A 332 -8.77 23.11 10.51
C THR A 332 -7.27 22.90 10.67
N PRO A 333 -6.67 23.34 11.79
CA PRO A 333 -5.24 23.13 12.02
C PRO A 333 -4.88 21.66 11.93
N PRO A 334 -3.67 21.32 11.44
CA PRO A 334 -3.09 20.05 11.80
C PRO A 334 -3.03 19.92 13.34
N LEU A 335 -3.19 18.69 13.84
CA LEU A 335 -3.09 18.39 15.27
C LEU A 335 -1.64 18.53 15.73
N ILE A 336 -1.25 19.74 16.15
CA ILE A 336 0.07 20.05 16.69
C ILE A 336 0.00 20.01 18.22
N THR A 337 0.84 19.18 18.83
CA THR A 337 0.94 19.03 20.29
C THR A 337 2.05 19.94 20.87
N GLN A 338 2.16 20.03 22.19
CA GLN A 338 3.31 20.75 22.80
C GLN A 338 4.63 20.06 22.46
N ASP A 339 4.60 18.74 22.28
CA ASP A 339 5.78 17.94 21.95
C ASP A 339 6.23 18.13 20.49
N ASP A 340 5.44 18.84 19.67
CA ASP A 340 5.83 19.26 18.33
C ASP A 340 6.59 20.60 18.32
N LYS A 341 6.61 21.31 19.45
CA LYS A 341 7.34 22.57 19.61
C LYS A 341 8.78 22.30 20.01
N ILE A 342 9.55 21.77 19.08
CA ILE A 342 11.01 21.67 19.20
C ILE A 342 11.66 22.99 18.81
N THR A 343 12.84 23.28 19.36
CA THR A 343 13.59 24.51 19.09
C THR A 343 14.79 24.21 18.19
N ALA A 344 15.27 25.23 17.45
CA ALA A 344 16.50 25.10 16.68
C ALA A 344 17.72 24.72 17.55
N ALA A 345 17.73 25.13 18.81
CA ALA A 345 18.76 24.78 19.78
C ALA A 345 18.72 23.29 20.14
N GLU A 346 17.54 22.73 20.39
CA GLU A 346 17.35 21.29 20.65
C GLU A 346 17.72 20.45 19.43
N ILE A 347 17.27 20.84 18.23
CA ILE A 347 17.61 20.15 16.98
C ILE A 347 19.13 20.10 16.82
N LYS A 348 19.81 21.25 17.00
CA LYS A 348 21.27 21.33 16.89
C LYS A 348 21.96 20.44 17.92
N ALA A 349 21.58 20.55 19.20
CA ALA A 349 22.20 19.80 20.29
C ALA A 349 22.05 18.29 20.11
N ASP A 350 20.86 17.82 19.75
CA ASP A 350 20.57 16.39 19.60
C ASP A 350 21.19 15.80 18.32
N THR A 351 21.26 16.59 17.23
CA THR A 351 21.98 16.19 16.02
C THR A 351 23.49 16.09 16.28
N GLU A 352 24.08 17.04 17.01
CA GLU A 352 25.50 17.01 17.38
C GLU A 352 25.82 15.82 18.31
N PHE A 353 24.91 15.52 19.24
CA PHE A 353 25.02 14.35 20.10
C PHE A 353 25.02 13.06 19.27
N PHE A 354 24.05 12.92 18.34
CA PHE A 354 23.97 11.78 17.45
C PHE A 354 25.23 11.65 16.57
N TYR A 355 25.71 12.75 15.99
CA TYR A 355 26.94 12.74 15.19
C TYR A 355 28.14 12.22 15.99
N LYS A 356 28.31 12.66 17.24
CA LYS A 356 29.37 12.16 18.14
C LYS A 356 29.20 10.66 18.44
N LYS A 357 27.97 10.20 18.67
CA LYS A 357 27.65 8.77 18.88
C LYS A 357 28.08 7.94 17.67
N VAL A 358 27.69 8.35 16.46
CA VAL A 358 28.03 7.66 15.21
C VAL A 358 29.53 7.71 14.94
N SER A 359 30.16 8.88 15.07
CA SER A 359 31.62 9.04 14.90
C SER A 359 32.39 8.12 15.84
N HIS A 360 31.98 8.01 17.10
CA HIS A 360 32.60 7.10 18.07
C HIS A 360 32.42 5.63 17.67
N ASP A 361 31.21 5.21 17.28
CA ASP A 361 30.95 3.81 16.86
C ASP A 361 31.71 3.39 15.58
N LEU A 362 31.95 4.35 14.67
CA LEU A 362 32.70 4.14 13.43
C LEU A 362 34.23 4.29 13.57
N GLY A 363 34.74 4.67 14.75
CA GLY A 363 36.18 4.86 14.97
C GLY A 363 36.75 6.19 14.49
N GLY A 364 35.91 7.22 14.37
CA GLY A 364 36.32 8.63 14.20
C GLY A 364 35.70 9.33 12.99
N THR A 365 35.95 8.83 11.78
CA THR A 365 35.52 9.51 10.55
C THR A 365 34.13 9.03 10.10
N VAL A 366 33.17 9.95 10.08
CA VAL A 366 31.84 9.72 9.49
C VAL A 366 31.95 9.79 7.96
N ASN A 367 31.37 8.83 7.25
CA ASN A 367 31.34 8.81 5.79
C ASN A 367 30.57 10.06 5.26
N PRO A 368 31.06 10.75 4.21
CA PRO A 368 30.38 11.91 3.62
C PRO A 368 28.92 11.69 3.21
N LEU A 369 28.55 10.48 2.77
CA LEU A 369 27.17 10.13 2.44
C LEU A 369 26.28 10.17 3.69
N LEU A 370 26.79 9.64 4.81
CA LEU A 370 26.07 9.62 6.08
C LEU A 370 25.96 11.04 6.66
N GLU A 371 27.01 11.84 6.55
CA GLU A 371 27.00 13.25 6.93
C GLU A 371 25.96 14.06 6.13
N THR A 372 25.84 13.80 4.83
CA THR A 372 24.81 14.41 3.98
C THR A 372 23.40 14.07 4.48
N LYS A 373 23.14 12.81 4.85
CA LYS A 373 21.83 12.38 5.40
C LYS A 373 21.53 13.00 6.76
N ILE A 374 22.53 13.11 7.64
CA ILE A 374 22.38 13.79 8.94
C ILE A 374 21.99 15.26 8.73
N ASN A 375 22.69 15.94 7.81
CA ASN A 375 22.39 17.34 7.49
C ASN A 375 21.03 17.51 6.83
N LEU A 376 20.62 16.58 5.95
CA LEU A 376 19.27 16.57 5.37
C LEU A 376 18.19 16.43 6.46
N LEU A 377 18.33 15.46 7.36
CA LEU A 377 17.36 15.25 8.44
C LEU A 377 17.27 16.48 9.35
N LYS A 378 18.40 17.10 9.69
CA LYS A 378 18.45 18.35 10.45
C LYS A 378 17.64 19.45 9.75
N SER A 379 17.86 19.66 8.46
CA SER A 379 17.13 20.66 7.67
C SER A 379 15.63 20.37 7.62
N LEU A 380 15.23 19.11 7.46
CA LEU A 380 13.82 18.70 7.45
C LEU A 380 13.14 18.94 8.81
N LEU A 381 13.84 18.64 9.92
CA LEU A 381 13.33 18.91 11.27
C LEU A 381 13.18 20.41 11.52
N SER A 382 14.16 21.23 11.10
CA SER A 382 14.07 22.69 11.21
C SER A 382 12.91 23.25 10.41
N ALA A 383 12.74 22.86 9.15
CA ALA A 383 11.62 23.30 8.32
C ALA A 383 10.26 22.90 8.92
N SER A 384 10.15 21.68 9.46
CA SER A 384 8.93 21.20 10.12
C SER A 384 8.58 22.02 11.37
N SER A 385 9.61 22.36 12.16
CA SER A 385 9.48 23.16 13.37
C SER A 385 8.99 24.57 13.09
N GLU A 386 9.50 25.20 12.02
CA GLU A 386 9.10 26.54 11.58
C GLU A 386 7.64 26.55 11.13
N LEU A 387 7.24 25.61 10.27
CA LEU A 387 5.85 25.46 9.80
C LEU A 387 4.85 25.27 10.93
N ASN A 388 5.21 24.49 11.96
CA ASN A 388 4.36 24.30 13.13
C ASN A 388 4.20 25.60 13.94
N THR A 389 5.26 26.39 14.06
CA THR A 389 5.25 27.66 14.79
C THR A 389 4.36 28.68 14.09
N ASP A 390 4.46 28.79 12.76
CA ASP A 390 3.62 29.67 11.96
C ASP A 390 2.13 29.27 12.01
N SER A 391 1.86 27.97 11.97
CA SER A 391 0.51 27.44 12.10
C SER A 391 -0.10 27.79 13.47
N ILE A 392 0.64 27.63 14.57
CA ILE A 392 0.15 27.97 15.91
C ILE A 392 -0.12 29.47 16.06
N ASN A 393 0.79 30.32 15.56
CA ASN A 393 0.66 31.77 15.64
C ASN A 393 -0.55 32.28 14.85
N SER A 394 -0.85 31.69 13.69
CA SER A 394 -2.06 32.02 12.95
C SER A 394 -3.31 31.66 13.76
N TYR A 395 -3.41 30.45 14.33
CA TYR A 395 -4.58 30.08 15.15
C TYR A 395 -4.79 30.95 16.39
N GLN A 396 -3.73 31.36 17.07
CA GLN A 396 -3.86 32.24 18.23
C GLN A 396 -4.39 33.64 17.87
N SER A 397 -4.05 34.15 16.69
CA SER A 397 -4.59 35.41 16.16
C SER A 397 -6.10 35.35 15.86
N TRP A 398 -6.59 34.20 15.38
CA TRP A 398 -8.01 33.97 15.08
C TRP A 398 -8.92 33.92 16.31
N TYR A 399 -8.42 33.48 17.46
CA TYR A 399 -9.19 33.47 18.71
C TYR A 399 -9.15 34.80 19.46
N GLN A 400 -8.26 35.72 19.06
CA GLN A 400 -8.13 37.05 19.65
C GLN A 400 -8.81 38.15 18.81
N SER A 401 -9.39 37.79 17.66
CA SER A 401 -10.21 38.65 16.79
C SER A 401 -11.68 38.23 16.90
#